data_AF-A0A830DI03-F1
#
_entry.id   AF-A0A830DI03-F1
#
_cell.length_a   1.000
_cell.length_b   1.000
_cell.length_c   1.000
_cell.angle_alpha   90.00
_cell.angle_beta   90.00
_cell.angle_gamma   90.00
#
_symmetry.space_group_name_H-M   'P 1'
#
loop_
_entity.id
_entity.type
_entity.pdbx_description
1 polymer ?
#
loop_
_entity_poly.entity_id
_entity_poly.type
_entity_poly.pdbx_seq_one_letter_code
_entity_poly.pdbx_strand_id
1 'polypeptide(L)'
;MPAPTISASEAAKVLPDLIFEAKSAKDSAWFDVASFLSYRVLCSGELVVRARFSGFGKEEDEWVSLKKAIRERSIPLENSECHKVNVGDLMLCYREADDATLYCDAHVVEIERKPHGSDECTCIFVVRYDHDNFEDKVTLGKLCCRPTKSVSEEIEEHKPVLFEPFEMQKMLM
;
A
#
# COMPACT_ATOMS: atom_id res chain seq x y z
N MET A 1 -10.35 -10.59 -15.64
CA MET A 1 -10.31 -9.43 -14.73
C MET A 1 -9.94 -8.21 -15.57
N PRO A 2 -10.90 -7.40 -16.04
CA PRO A 2 -10.56 -6.12 -16.65
C PRO A 2 -9.95 -5.22 -15.57
N ALA A 3 -8.83 -4.56 -15.90
CA ALA A 3 -8.25 -3.56 -15.01
C ALA A 3 -9.25 -2.40 -14.85
N PRO A 4 -9.37 -1.80 -13.65
CA PRO A 4 -10.20 -0.62 -13.49
C PRO A 4 -9.70 0.45 -14.45
N THR A 5 -10.56 0.84 -15.39
CA THR A 5 -10.22 1.81 -16.44
C THR A 5 -10.70 3.17 -15.98
N ILE A 6 -9.99 3.75 -15.02
CA ILE A 6 -10.18 5.17 -14.70
C ILE A 6 -9.61 5.96 -15.88
N SER A 7 -10.31 7.00 -16.34
CA SER A 7 -9.75 7.85 -17.39
C SER A 7 -8.49 8.56 -16.89
N ALA A 8 -7.57 8.90 -17.79
CA ALA A 8 -6.37 9.67 -17.42
C ALA A 8 -6.73 11.02 -16.73
N SER A 9 -7.86 11.61 -17.10
CA SER A 9 -8.39 12.83 -16.47
C SER A 9 -8.93 12.62 -15.06
N GLU A 10 -9.53 11.46 -14.77
CA GLU A 10 -9.95 11.12 -13.42
C GLU A 10 -8.75 10.73 -12.54
N ALA A 11 -7.80 9.98 -13.11
CA ALA A 11 -6.52 9.70 -12.46
C ALA A 11 -5.81 11.00 -12.06
N ALA A 12 -5.70 11.96 -12.98
CA ALA A 12 -5.02 13.23 -12.75
C ALA A 12 -5.60 14.06 -11.60
N LYS A 13 -6.88 13.85 -11.24
CA LYS A 13 -7.50 14.55 -10.09
C LYS A 13 -7.11 13.94 -8.74
N VAL A 14 -6.79 12.65 -8.70
CA VAL A 14 -6.48 11.89 -7.47
C VAL A 14 -4.97 11.73 -7.27
N LEU A 15 -4.22 11.65 -8.37
CA LEU A 15 -2.76 11.48 -8.36
C LEU A 15 -1.98 12.48 -7.48
N PRO A 16 -2.34 13.77 -7.38
CA PRO A 16 -1.61 14.71 -6.53
C PRO A 16 -1.71 14.40 -5.03
N ASP A 17 -2.80 13.76 -4.60
CA ASP A 17 -3.04 13.42 -3.20
C ASP A 17 -2.46 12.04 -2.83
N LEU A 18 -2.10 11.23 -3.84
CA LEU A 18 -1.51 9.92 -3.63
C LEU A 18 -0.02 10.04 -3.33
N ILE A 19 0.35 9.59 -2.14
CA ILE A 19 1.75 9.50 -1.72
C ILE A 19 2.15 8.03 -1.68
N PHE A 20 3.36 7.75 -2.17
CA PHE A 20 3.87 6.40 -2.31
C PHE A 20 5.10 6.18 -1.44
N GLU A 21 5.29 4.93 -1.06
CA GLU A 21 6.54 4.40 -0.50
C GLU A 21 7.05 3.26 -1.38
N ALA A 22 8.36 3.08 -1.41
CA ALA A 22 9.01 2.04 -2.18
C ALA A 22 10.04 1.28 -1.35
N LYS A 23 10.13 -0.03 -1.59
CA LYS A 23 11.02 -0.95 -0.89
C LYS A 23 12.39 -0.94 -1.56
N SER A 24 13.44 -0.53 -0.86
CA SER A 24 14.81 -0.54 -1.37
C SER A 24 15.31 -1.98 -1.52
N ALA A 25 16.07 -2.23 -2.58
CA ALA A 25 16.73 -3.52 -2.78
C ALA A 25 17.99 -3.70 -1.90
N LYS A 26 18.49 -2.61 -1.30
CA LYS A 26 19.74 -2.61 -0.52
C LYS A 26 19.55 -3.22 0.87
N ASP A 27 18.49 -2.80 1.55
CA ASP A 27 18.23 -3.13 2.96
C ASP A 27 16.82 -3.69 3.21
N SER A 28 16.00 -3.80 2.16
CA SER A 28 14.59 -4.23 2.25
C SER A 28 13.71 -3.33 3.12
N ALA A 29 14.12 -2.09 3.41
CA ALA A 29 13.31 -1.10 4.10
C ALA A 29 12.45 -0.29 3.12
N TRP A 30 11.36 0.28 3.63
CA TRP A 30 10.46 1.15 2.89
C TRP A 30 10.84 2.62 3.10
N PHE A 31 10.86 3.36 2.00
CA PHE A 31 11.16 4.78 1.99
C PHE A 31 10.11 5.53 1.19
N ASP A 32 9.83 6.75 1.65
CA ASP A 32 8.94 7.66 0.96
C ASP A 32 9.46 8.00 -0.44
N VAL A 33 8.61 7.91 -1.45
CA VAL A 33 8.95 8.30 -2.82
C VAL A 33 8.71 9.79 -3.00
N ALA A 34 9.76 10.52 -3.38
CA ALA A 34 9.66 11.92 -3.77
C ALA A 34 9.16 12.08 -5.20
N SER A 35 9.63 11.23 -6.13
CA SER A 35 9.17 11.24 -7.52
C SER A 35 9.53 9.96 -8.27
N PHE A 36 8.74 9.62 -9.28
CA PHE A 36 9.08 8.61 -10.29
C PHE A 36 9.72 9.30 -11.49
N LEU A 37 10.94 8.90 -11.85
CA LEU A 37 11.75 9.57 -12.87
C LEU A 37 11.57 8.95 -14.26
N SER A 38 11.38 7.62 -14.32
CA SER A 38 11.25 6.87 -15.57
C SER A 38 10.71 5.47 -15.30
N TYR A 39 10.40 4.73 -16.36
CA TYR A 39 10.00 3.32 -16.30
C TYR A 39 10.66 2.52 -17.43
N ARG A 40 10.76 1.20 -17.26
CA ARG A 40 11.14 0.26 -18.32
C ARG A 40 10.51 -1.10 -18.10
N VAL A 41 10.31 -1.84 -19.19
CA VAL A 41 9.86 -3.23 -19.16
C VAL A 41 11.07 -4.12 -19.37
N LEU A 42 11.33 -5.03 -18.44
CA LEU A 42 12.41 -6.01 -18.55
C LEU A 42 12.05 -7.09 -19.59
N CYS A 43 13.04 -7.85 -20.06
CA CYS A 43 12.80 -8.98 -20.97
C CYS A 43 11.87 -10.05 -20.36
N SER A 44 11.79 -10.13 -19.03
CA SER A 44 10.84 -10.96 -18.29
C SER A 44 9.38 -10.49 -18.38
N GLY A 45 9.13 -9.31 -18.95
CA GLY A 45 7.83 -8.63 -18.94
C GLY A 45 7.56 -7.84 -17.65
N GLU A 46 8.50 -7.82 -16.69
CA GLU A 46 8.33 -7.07 -15.46
C GLU A 46 8.49 -5.56 -15.69
N LEU A 47 7.49 -4.79 -15.24
CA LEU A 47 7.54 -3.33 -15.25
C LEU A 47 8.27 -2.84 -13.99
N VAL A 48 9.39 -2.15 -14.21
CA VAL A 48 10.17 -1.50 -13.15
C VAL A 48 10.16 0.01 -13.36
N VAL A 49 10.17 0.76 -12.28
CA VAL A 49 10.22 2.22 -12.31
C VAL A 49 11.46 2.71 -11.58
N ARG A 50 11.96 3.87 -11.98
CA ARG A 50 13.07 4.54 -11.32
C ARG A 50 12.52 5.50 -10.29
N ALA A 51 12.70 5.21 -9.02
CA ALA A 51 12.21 6.01 -7.90
C ALA A 51 13.33 6.88 -7.32
N ARG A 52 12.98 8.13 -7.00
CA ARG A 52 13.77 8.99 -6.11
C ARG A 52 13.13 9.01 -4.73
N PHE A 53 13.92 8.72 -3.70
CA PHE A 53 13.45 8.72 -2.32
C PHE A 53 13.50 10.12 -1.70
N SER A 54 12.56 10.41 -0.79
CA SER A 54 12.51 11.66 -0.04
C SER A 54 13.69 11.75 0.92
N GLY A 55 14.36 12.91 0.94
CA GLY A 55 15.52 13.14 1.80
C GLY A 55 16.85 12.63 1.24
N PHE A 56 16.86 11.94 0.10
CA PHE A 56 18.07 11.40 -0.53
C PHE A 56 18.38 12.07 -1.88
N GLY A 57 19.65 12.06 -2.27
CA GLY A 57 20.10 12.55 -3.57
C GLY A 57 19.97 11.52 -4.69
N LYS A 58 20.37 11.92 -5.90
CA LYS A 58 20.23 11.12 -7.13
C LYS A 58 21.06 9.84 -7.15
N GLU A 59 22.09 9.79 -6.33
CA GLU A 59 22.97 8.64 -6.11
C GLU A 59 22.24 7.46 -5.45
N GLU A 60 21.14 7.74 -4.76
CA GLU A 60 20.29 6.74 -4.12
C GLU A 60 19.08 6.34 -4.98
N ASP A 61 18.95 6.87 -6.20
CA ASP A 61 17.83 6.50 -7.09
C ASP A 61 17.88 5.00 -7.44
N GLU A 62 16.76 4.29 -7.26
CA GLU A 62 16.69 2.84 -7.50
C GLU A 62 15.67 2.45 -8.57
N TRP A 63 15.98 1.37 -9.30
CA TRP A 63 15.00 0.68 -10.15
C TRP A 63 14.25 -0.35 -9.31
N VAL A 64 12.98 -0.10 -9.03
CA VAL A 64 12.13 -0.94 -8.18
C VAL A 64 11.00 -1.59 -8.97
N SER A 65 10.58 -2.78 -8.54
CA SER A 65 9.45 -3.50 -9.15
C SER A 65 8.14 -2.80 -8.82
N LEU A 66 7.39 -2.39 -9.85
CA LEU A 66 6.10 -1.71 -9.64
C LEU A 66 5.10 -2.60 -8.88
N LYS A 67 5.14 -3.92 -9.11
CA LYS A 67 4.19 -4.86 -8.49
C LYS A 67 4.55 -5.27 -7.08
N LYS A 68 5.85 -5.30 -6.74
CA LYS A 68 6.35 -5.90 -5.50
C LYS A 68 6.90 -4.90 -4.49
N ALA A 69 7.37 -3.75 -4.98
CA ALA A 69 8.20 -2.82 -4.21
C ALA A 69 7.66 -1.39 -4.24
N ILE A 70 6.41 -1.17 -4.67
CA ILE A 70 5.74 0.12 -4.62
C ILE A 70 4.34 -0.07 -4.05
N ARG A 71 3.96 0.81 -3.13
CA ARG A 71 2.60 0.88 -2.59
C ARG A 71 2.28 2.29 -2.12
N GLU A 72 1.01 2.56 -1.89
CA GLU A 72 0.57 3.79 -1.20
C GLU A 72 1.23 3.86 0.19
N ARG A 73 1.61 5.06 0.63
CA ARG A 73 2.30 5.28 1.89
C ARG A 73 1.48 4.74 3.08
N SER A 74 2.16 4.11 4.03
CA SER A 74 1.57 3.66 5.29
C SER A 74 1.20 4.85 6.17
N ILE A 75 0.11 4.73 6.94
CA ILE A 75 -0.48 5.84 7.68
C ILE A 75 -0.16 5.70 9.18
N PRO A 76 0.45 6.70 9.83
CA PRO A 76 0.62 6.70 11.27
C PRO A 76 -0.72 6.60 12.00
N LEU A 77 -0.75 5.91 13.14
CA LEU A 77 -1.94 5.78 13.97
C LEU A 77 -1.92 6.81 15.09
N GLU A 78 -3.06 7.46 15.32
CA GLU A 78 -3.24 8.30 16.50
C GLU A 78 -3.38 7.45 17.77
N ASN A 79 -3.05 8.02 18.94
CA ASN A 79 -3.08 7.29 20.22
C ASN A 79 -4.46 6.66 20.54
N SER A 80 -5.54 7.30 20.11
CA SER A 80 -6.91 6.80 20.26
C SER A 80 -7.27 5.66 19.28
N GLU A 81 -6.47 5.45 18.23
CA GLU A 81 -6.73 4.51 17.14
C GLU A 81 -6.10 3.14 17.34
N CYS A 82 -5.48 2.88 18.50
CA CYS A 82 -4.86 1.59 18.81
C CYS A 82 -5.82 0.39 18.64
N HIS A 83 -7.13 0.61 18.82
CA HIS A 83 -8.18 -0.39 18.68
C HIS A 83 -8.35 -0.90 17.23
N LYS A 84 -7.84 -0.18 16.23
CA LYS A 84 -7.87 -0.57 14.82
C LYS A 84 -6.85 -1.67 14.48
N VAL A 85 -5.81 -1.82 15.31
CA VAL A 85 -4.75 -2.82 15.10
C VAL A 85 -5.19 -4.17 15.66
N ASN A 86 -5.10 -5.22 14.85
CA ASN A 86 -5.46 -6.59 15.20
C ASN A 86 -4.29 -7.55 15.00
N VAL A 87 -4.35 -8.69 15.69
CA VAL A 87 -3.42 -9.79 15.43
C VAL A 87 -3.62 -10.28 14.00
N GLY A 88 -2.51 -10.42 13.27
CA GLY A 88 -2.47 -10.76 11.86
C GLY A 88 -2.33 -9.55 10.93
N ASP A 89 -2.49 -8.32 11.43
CA ASP A 89 -2.36 -7.13 10.58
C ASP A 89 -0.92 -6.96 10.09
N LEU A 90 -0.78 -6.66 8.79
CA LEU A 90 0.46 -6.20 8.18
C LEU A 90 0.64 -4.70 8.49
N MET A 91 1.75 -4.37 9.14
CA MET A 91 2.09 -3.01 9.56
C MET A 91 3.47 -2.63 9.01
N LEU A 92 3.65 -1.33 8.75
CA LEU A 92 5.00 -0.78 8.59
C LEU A 92 5.51 -0.42 9.99
N CYS A 93 6.60 -1.06 10.40
CA CYS A 93 7.15 -0.93 11.73
C CYS A 93 8.52 -0.23 11.69
N TYR A 94 8.66 0.81 12.51
CA TYR A 94 9.92 1.50 12.75
C TYR A 94 10.83 0.66 13.66
N ARG A 95 11.99 0.27 13.13
CA ARG A 95 13.03 -0.50 13.83
C ARG A 95 14.32 0.31 13.90
N GLU A 96 14.85 0.46 15.10
CA GLU A 96 16.19 1.00 15.33
C GLU A 96 17.20 -0.14 15.21
N ALA A 97 18.14 0.00 14.29
CA ALA A 97 19.33 -0.84 14.18
C ALA A 97 20.57 0.01 14.53
N ASP A 98 21.68 -0.65 14.87
CA ASP A 98 22.88 0.00 15.44
C ASP A 98 23.39 1.21 14.61
N ASP A 99 23.29 1.14 13.29
CA ASP A 99 23.79 2.18 12.37
C ASP A 99 22.69 2.86 11.53
N ALA A 100 21.42 2.42 11.65
CA ALA A 100 20.34 2.91 10.80
C ALA A 100 18.95 2.75 11.43
N THR A 101 18.03 3.63 11.03
CA THR A 101 16.61 3.51 11.36
C THR A 101 15.85 3.04 10.13
N LEU A 102 15.19 1.89 10.24
CA LEU A 102 14.55 1.21 9.13
C LEU A 102 13.04 1.10 9.34
N TYR A 103 12.28 1.30 8.27
CA TYR A 103 10.86 0.99 8.24
C TYR A 103 10.65 -0.34 7.53
N CYS A 104 10.25 -1.36 8.28
CA CYS A 104 10.15 -2.74 7.79
C CYS A 104 8.71 -3.24 7.86
N ASP A 105 8.34 -4.13 6.95
CA ASP A 105 7.10 -4.88 7.06
C ASP A 105 7.18 -5.84 8.26
N ALA A 106 6.13 -5.83 9.08
CA ALA A 106 5.95 -6.76 10.18
C ALA A 106 4.48 -7.11 10.37
N HIS A 107 4.22 -8.32 10.85
CA HIS A 107 2.88 -8.77 11.22
C HIS A 107 2.70 -8.72 12.73
N VAL A 108 1.56 -8.23 13.20
CA VAL A 108 1.21 -8.27 14.61
C VAL A 108 0.89 -9.70 15.02
N VAL A 109 1.62 -10.26 16.00
CA VAL A 109 1.42 -11.64 16.46
C VAL A 109 0.72 -11.73 17.81
N GLU A 110 0.84 -10.68 18.64
CA GLU A 110 0.18 -10.59 19.94
C GLU A 110 -0.05 -9.12 20.31
N ILE A 111 -1.09 -8.85 21.10
CA ILE A 111 -1.39 -7.50 21.60
C ILE A 111 -1.72 -7.56 23.09
N GLU A 112 -0.92 -6.87 23.90
CA GLU A 112 -1.20 -6.63 25.32
C GLU A 112 -1.93 -5.28 25.47
N ARG A 113 -3.27 -5.33 25.57
CA ARG A 113 -4.10 -4.14 25.77
C ARG A 113 -4.01 -3.64 27.21
N LYS A 114 -3.73 -2.35 27.40
CA LYS A 114 -3.65 -1.71 28.72
C LYS A 114 -4.66 -0.58 28.86
N PRO A 115 -5.13 -0.26 30.07
CA PRO A 115 -5.93 0.94 30.30
C PRO A 115 -5.10 2.20 30.00
N HIS A 116 -5.64 3.10 29.19
CA HIS A 116 -5.04 4.40 28.89
C HIS A 116 -6.10 5.43 28.44
N GLY A 117 -5.73 6.71 28.41
CA GLY A 117 -6.57 7.79 27.91
C GLY A 117 -6.52 7.92 26.39
N SER A 118 -7.17 8.95 25.83
CA SER A 118 -7.12 9.27 24.39
C SER A 118 -5.76 9.78 23.92
N ASP A 119 -5.00 10.40 24.83
CA ASP A 119 -3.86 11.24 24.46
C ASP A 119 -2.55 10.46 24.38
N GLU A 120 -2.49 9.27 24.97
CA GLU A 120 -1.31 8.41 24.99
C GLU A 120 -1.72 6.94 25.02
N CYS A 121 -1.24 6.14 24.07
CA CYS A 121 -1.47 4.70 24.04
C CYS A 121 -0.34 3.97 24.78
N THR A 122 -0.71 3.14 25.77
CA THR A 122 0.24 2.32 26.54
C THR A 122 0.19 0.82 26.20
N CYS A 123 -0.61 0.44 25.20
CA CYS A 123 -0.68 -0.94 24.70
C CYS A 123 0.70 -1.39 24.18
N ILE A 124 0.99 -2.68 24.32
CA ILE A 124 2.18 -3.30 23.73
C ILE A 124 1.74 -4.19 22.57
N PHE A 125 2.42 -4.06 21.45
CA PHE A 125 2.21 -4.87 20.26
C PHE A 125 3.44 -5.73 20.04
N VAL A 126 3.26 -7.05 19.99
CA VAL A 126 4.33 -7.95 19.58
C VAL A 126 4.23 -8.10 18.07
N VAL A 127 5.30 -7.74 17.38
CA VAL A 127 5.38 -7.82 15.92
C VAL A 127 6.45 -8.80 15.50
N ARG A 128 6.21 -9.50 14.39
CA ARG A 128 7.19 -10.37 13.73
C ARG A 128 7.57 -9.78 12.39
N TYR A 129 8.85 -9.46 12.19
CA TYR A 129 9.33 -8.89 10.94
C TYR A 129 9.41 -9.93 9.82
N ASP A 130 8.99 -9.54 8.61
CA ASP A 130 8.89 -10.49 7.48
C ASP A 130 10.24 -10.98 6.96
N HIS A 131 11.30 -10.19 7.14
CA HIS A 131 12.61 -10.47 6.54
C HIS A 131 13.46 -11.48 7.34
N ASP A 132 13.40 -11.44 8.67
CA ASP A 132 14.23 -12.27 9.56
C ASP A 132 13.41 -13.08 10.57
N ASN A 133 12.09 -12.93 10.60
CA ASN A 133 11.17 -13.49 11.61
C ASN A 133 11.51 -13.07 13.05
N PHE A 134 12.30 -12.01 13.25
CA PHE A 134 12.56 -11.48 14.57
C PHE A 134 11.27 -10.93 15.17
N GLU A 135 11.04 -11.22 16.45
CA GLU A 135 9.89 -10.71 17.19
C GLU A 135 10.33 -9.59 18.13
N ASP A 136 9.62 -8.48 18.11
CA ASP A 136 9.89 -7.32 18.95
C ASP A 136 8.61 -6.80 19.63
N LYS A 137 8.78 -6.21 20.81
CA LYS A 137 7.71 -5.55 21.56
C LYS A 137 7.77 -4.05 21.28
N VAL A 138 6.78 -3.54 20.57
CA VAL A 138 6.73 -2.13 20.15
C VAL A 138 5.50 -1.41 20.69
N THR A 139 5.60 -0.08 20.76
CA THR A 139 4.49 0.81 21.09
C THR A 139 3.76 1.26 19.82
N LEU A 140 2.56 1.84 19.97
CA LEU A 140 1.75 2.27 18.82
C LEU A 140 2.50 3.26 17.91
N GLY A 141 3.27 4.19 18.47
CA GLY A 141 4.00 5.21 17.70
C GLY A 141 5.07 4.65 16.76
N LYS A 142 5.44 3.37 16.90
CA LYS A 142 6.34 2.67 15.96
C LYS A 142 5.59 1.99 14.81
N LEU A 143 4.27 2.05 14.76
CA LEU A 143 3.43 1.35 13.79
C LEU A 143 2.70 2.32 12.87
N CYS A 144 2.76 2.04 11.57
CA CYS A 144 1.90 2.66 10.57
C CYS A 144 1.03 1.58 9.91
N CYS A 145 -0.27 1.84 9.80
CA CYS A 145 -1.20 0.91 9.18
C CYS A 145 -1.16 1.01 7.65
N ARG A 146 -1.54 -0.06 6.97
CA ARG A 146 -1.76 -0.03 5.53
C ARG A 146 -3.08 0.69 5.23
N PRO A 147 -3.13 1.57 4.21
CA PRO A 147 -4.38 2.12 3.72
C PRO A 147 -5.34 0.98 3.37
N THR A 148 -6.53 0.97 3.98
CA THR A 148 -7.60 0.08 3.56
C THR A 148 -8.07 0.54 2.20
N LYS A 149 -8.15 -0.37 1.22
CA LYS A 149 -8.79 -0.05 -0.07
C LYS A 149 -10.17 0.53 0.24
N SER A 150 -10.41 1.80 -0.09
CA SER A 150 -11.74 2.37 -0.04
C SER A 150 -12.68 1.46 -0.84
N VAL A 151 -13.84 1.16 -0.26
CA VAL A 151 -14.88 0.30 -0.82
C VAL A 151 -15.16 0.73 -2.27
N SER A 152 -14.80 -0.14 -3.22
CA SER A 152 -15.29 -0.09 -4.60
C SER A 152 -16.30 -1.23 -4.82
N GLU A 153 -17.16 -1.45 -3.83
CA GLU A 153 -18.36 -2.27 -3.97
C GLU A 153 -19.55 -1.35 -4.23
N GLU A 154 -19.84 -1.15 -5.50
CA GLU A 154 -21.19 -0.98 -6.08
C GLU A 154 -21.01 -0.94 -7.61
N ILE A 155 -20.80 -2.12 -8.20
CA ILE A 155 -21.13 -2.33 -9.62
C ILE A 155 -22.23 -3.38 -9.61
N GLU A 156 -23.48 -2.93 -9.65
CA GLU A 156 -24.62 -3.78 -9.93
C GLU A 156 -24.43 -4.44 -11.30
N GLU A 157 -24.33 -5.77 -11.24
CA GLU A 157 -24.18 -6.70 -12.34
C GLU A 157 -25.42 -6.64 -13.26
N HIS A 158 -25.41 -5.74 -14.24
CA HIS A 158 -26.44 -5.74 -15.29
C HIS A 158 -26.18 -6.91 -16.25
N LYS A 159 -26.98 -7.97 -16.08
CA LYS A 159 -27.06 -9.12 -17.00
C LYS A 159 -27.22 -8.65 -18.46
N PRO A 160 -26.47 -9.20 -19.42
CA PRO A 160 -26.73 -8.93 -20.82
C PRO A 160 -28.08 -9.55 -21.22
N VAL A 161 -29.01 -8.71 -21.67
CA VAL A 161 -30.23 -9.17 -22.33
C VAL A 161 -29.81 -9.75 -23.68
N LEU A 162 -29.84 -11.08 -23.78
CA LEU A 162 -29.80 -11.81 -25.04
C LEU A 162 -31.03 -11.41 -25.86
N PHE A 163 -30.83 -10.67 -26.95
CA PHE A 163 -31.83 -10.55 -28.00
C PHE A 163 -31.60 -11.66 -29.03
N GLU A 164 -32.56 -12.59 -29.11
CA GLU A 164 -32.65 -13.53 -30.23
C GLU A 164 -33.20 -12.85 -31.50
N PRO A 165 -32.83 -13.34 -32.70
CA PRO A 165 -33.15 -12.72 -33.99
C PRO A 165 -34.55 -13.12 -34.50
N PHE A 166 -35.07 -12.37 -35.50
CA PHE A 166 -36.32 -12.50 -36.29
C PHE A 166 -37.30 -11.33 -36.03
N GLU A 167 -37.89 -10.61 -36.99
CA GLU A 167 -38.28 -10.88 -38.38
C GLU A 167 -38.09 -9.61 -39.25
N MET A 168 -37.71 -9.82 -40.52
CA MET A 168 -37.88 -8.84 -41.60
C MET A 168 -39.32 -8.91 -42.15
N GLN A 169 -39.89 -7.74 -42.48
CA GLN A 169 -40.61 -7.43 -43.74
C GLN A 169 -42.09 -6.97 -43.65
N LYS A 170 -42.38 -6.01 -44.56
CA LYS A 170 -43.64 -5.38 -45.00
C LYS A 170 -44.00 -4.10 -44.21
N MET A 171 -44.15 -2.94 -44.86
CA MET A 171 -45.11 -2.73 -45.94
C MET A 171 -44.65 -1.63 -46.91
N LEU A 172 -44.58 -1.98 -48.20
CA LEU A 172 -44.80 -1.05 -49.30
C LEU A 172 -46.32 -0.80 -49.34
N MET A 173 -46.73 0.45 -49.17
CA MET A 173 -47.88 1.08 -49.84
C MET A 173 -47.55 2.54 -50.06
#